data_AF-A0A2A4YGZ9-F1
#
_entry.id   AF-A0A2A4YGZ9-F1
#
_cell.length_a   1.000
_cell.length_b   1.000
_cell.length_c   1.000
_cell.angle_alpha   90.00
_cell.angle_beta   90.00
_cell.angle_gamma   90.00
#
_symmetry.space_group_name_H-M   'P 1'
#
loop_
_entity.id
_entity.type
_entity.pdbx_description
1 polymer ?
#
loop_
_entity_poly.entity_id
_entity_poly.type
_entity_poly.pdbx_seq_one_letter_code
_entity_poly.pdbx_strand_id
1 'polypeptide(L)'
;PLKQYMLFKEFEEKVEKREVDDLPDKFSDNKHAQAYYGILKMYVGENLASIDEALSERWVGLSFSVDEIITNAIAEYSINPQNIETEIRKKLLPMIFGECKKVGSGMDQAKAMIERIVQIVRVGLNNS
;
A
#
# COMPACT_ATOMS: atom_id res chain seq x y z
N PRO A 1 -15.88 0.86 12.38
CA PRO A 1 -14.91 1.97 12.42
C PRO A 1 -13.69 1.71 13.33
N LEU A 2 -13.87 1.39 14.62
CA LEU A 2 -12.77 1.16 15.57
C LEU A 2 -11.93 -0.11 15.29
N LYS A 3 -12.55 -1.21 14.84
CA LYS A 3 -11.84 -2.47 14.56
C LYS A 3 -10.79 -2.36 13.45
N GLN A 4 -11.06 -1.61 12.38
CA GLN A 4 -10.12 -1.45 11.26
C GLN A 4 -8.94 -0.54 11.61
N TYR A 5 -9.11 0.37 12.57
CA TYR A 5 -8.03 1.19 13.12
C TYR A 5 -7.14 0.37 14.05
N MET A 6 -7.72 -0.47 14.92
CA MET A 6 -6.94 -1.41 15.75
C MET A 6 -6.13 -2.39 14.89
N LEU A 7 -6.75 -2.99 13.87
CA LEU A 7 -6.05 -3.87 12.93
C LEU A 7 -4.88 -3.17 12.22
N PHE A 8 -4.98 -1.85 12.03
CA PHE A 8 -3.94 -1.04 11.39
C PHE A 8 -2.73 -0.83 12.29
N LYS A 9 -2.99 -0.40 13.52
CA LYS A 9 -1.94 -0.10 14.49
C LYS A 9 -1.19 -1.38 14.84
N GLU A 10 -1.91 -2.49 14.99
CA GLU A 10 -1.30 -3.80 15.14
C GLU A 10 -0.47 -4.20 13.91
N PHE A 11 -0.88 -3.82 12.70
CA PHE A 11 -0.12 -4.09 11.49
C PHE A 11 1.13 -3.20 11.38
N GLU A 12 1.03 -1.90 11.62
CA GLU A 12 2.18 -0.97 11.68
C GLU A 12 3.20 -1.40 12.74
N GLU A 13 2.73 -1.75 13.94
CA GLU A 13 3.60 -2.27 15.01
C GLU A 13 4.26 -3.58 14.59
N LYS A 14 3.58 -4.47 13.85
CA LYS A 14 4.17 -5.71 13.33
C LYS A 14 5.19 -5.46 12.21
N VAL A 15 4.94 -4.51 11.33
CA VAL A 15 5.92 -4.09 10.29
C VAL A 15 7.15 -3.46 10.96
N GLU A 16 6.95 -2.61 11.97
CA GLU A 16 8.03 -1.97 12.72
C GLU A 16 8.86 -2.98 13.52
N LYS A 17 8.21 -4.02 14.08
CA LYS A 17 8.85 -5.12 14.82
C LYS A 17 9.44 -6.23 13.92
N ARG A 18 9.31 -6.13 12.58
CA ARG A 18 9.66 -7.22 11.63
C ARG A 18 8.94 -8.55 11.93
N GLU A 19 7.75 -8.51 12.52
CA GLU A 19 6.93 -9.68 12.87
C GLU A 19 5.95 -10.09 11.75
N VAL A 20 6.05 -9.50 10.55
CA VAL A 20 5.26 -9.95 9.41
C VAL A 20 6.02 -11.09 8.74
N ASP A 21 5.66 -12.32 9.09
CA ASP A 21 6.09 -13.53 8.38
C ASP A 21 5.81 -13.34 6.86
N ASP A 22 6.83 -13.60 6.02
CA ASP A 22 6.87 -13.42 4.55
C ASP A 22 7.08 -12.00 3.98
N LEU A 23 7.81 -11.10 4.65
CA LEU A 23 8.33 -9.90 3.97
C LEU A 23 9.54 -10.26 3.10
N PRO A 24 9.52 -10.00 1.77
CA PRO A 24 10.70 -10.16 0.92
C PRO A 24 11.87 -9.28 1.39
N ASP A 25 13.08 -9.86 1.48
CA ASP A 25 14.32 -9.12 1.82
C ASP A 25 14.66 -7.98 0.83
N LYS A 26 13.99 -7.96 -0.32
CA LYS A 26 14.19 -6.97 -1.41
C LYS A 26 13.84 -5.53 -1.01
N PHE A 27 13.17 -5.31 0.12
CA PHE A 27 12.76 -3.96 0.54
C PHE A 27 13.90 -3.07 1.07
N SER A 28 15.13 -3.57 1.27
CA SER A 28 16.32 -2.76 1.64
C SER A 28 16.06 -1.69 2.72
N ASP A 29 15.27 -2.04 3.75
CA ASP A 29 14.81 -1.15 4.85
C ASP A 29 13.81 -0.02 4.50
N ASN A 30 13.25 0.04 3.28
CA ASN A 30 12.15 0.97 2.97
C ASN A 30 10.85 0.53 3.67
N LYS A 31 10.62 1.06 4.89
CA LYS A 31 9.45 0.76 5.72
C LYS A 31 8.12 1.17 5.08
N HIS A 32 8.10 2.23 4.25
CA HIS A 32 6.89 2.67 3.57
C HIS A 32 6.48 1.66 2.48
N ALA A 33 7.42 1.24 1.64
CA ALA A 33 7.20 0.20 0.64
C ALA A 33 6.76 -1.13 1.28
N GLN A 34 7.34 -1.51 2.44
CA GLN A 34 6.90 -2.69 3.20
C GLN A 34 5.44 -2.57 3.68
N ALA A 35 5.05 -1.41 4.20
CA ALA A 35 3.69 -1.16 4.64
C ALA A 35 2.69 -1.23 3.47
N TYR A 36 3.03 -0.65 2.32
CA TYR A 36 2.20 -0.73 1.11
C TYR A 36 2.09 -2.16 0.58
N TYR A 37 3.18 -2.93 0.60
CA TYR A 37 3.15 -4.35 0.24
C TYR A 37 2.17 -5.15 1.09
N GLY A 38 2.18 -4.94 2.41
CA GLY A 38 1.26 -5.61 3.31
C GLY A 38 -0.21 -5.27 3.05
N ILE A 39 -0.52 -4.00 2.72
CA ILE A 39 -1.88 -3.60 2.32
C ILE A 39 -2.31 -4.35 1.06
N LEU A 40 -1.46 -4.35 0.04
CA LEU A 40 -1.74 -5.04 -1.21
C LEU A 40 -1.97 -6.54 -0.94
N LYS A 41 -1.14 -7.16 -0.08
CA LYS A 41 -1.31 -8.57 0.35
C LYS A 41 -2.64 -8.84 1.05
N MET A 42 -3.08 -7.97 1.97
CA MET A 42 -4.34 -8.12 2.71
C MET A 42 -5.59 -8.19 1.81
N TYR A 43 -5.61 -7.44 0.69
CA TYR A 43 -6.80 -7.32 -0.15
C TYR A 43 -6.85 -8.30 -1.33
N VAL A 44 -5.71 -8.89 -1.71
CA VAL A 44 -5.66 -9.98 -2.70
C VAL A 44 -5.93 -11.35 -2.05
N GLY A 45 -5.79 -11.45 -0.72
CA GLY A 45 -6.10 -12.65 0.07
C GLY A 45 -5.05 -13.76 -0.03
N GLU A 46 -5.33 -14.94 0.52
CA GLU A 46 -4.46 -16.14 0.48
C GLU A 46 -4.09 -16.62 -0.94
N ASN A 47 -4.70 -16.06 -1.99
CA ASN A 47 -4.20 -16.18 -3.36
C ASN A 47 -2.75 -15.70 -3.51
N LEU A 48 -2.23 -14.97 -2.51
CA LEU A 48 -0.82 -14.60 -2.38
C LEU A 48 0.09 -15.68 -1.78
N ALA A 49 -0.45 -16.62 -0.99
CA ALA A 49 0.34 -17.66 -0.33
C ALA A 49 0.74 -18.82 -1.28
N SER A 50 0.13 -18.88 -2.46
CA SER A 50 0.41 -19.85 -3.53
C SER A 50 1.18 -19.23 -4.71
N ILE A 51 1.83 -18.09 -4.48
CA ILE A 51 2.39 -17.25 -5.54
C ILE A 51 3.74 -17.73 -6.05
N ASP A 52 3.79 -17.96 -7.35
CA ASP A 52 4.98 -17.97 -8.17
C ASP A 52 5.86 -16.74 -7.88
N GLU A 53 7.16 -16.95 -7.69
CA GLU A 53 8.17 -15.94 -7.39
C GLU A 53 8.04 -14.69 -8.28
N ALA A 54 7.69 -14.87 -9.56
CA ALA A 54 7.48 -13.78 -10.51
C ALA A 54 6.34 -12.81 -10.11
N LEU A 55 5.26 -13.32 -9.53
CA LEU A 55 4.16 -12.48 -9.08
C LEU A 55 4.50 -11.83 -7.73
N SER A 56 5.29 -12.47 -6.86
CA SER A 56 5.84 -11.82 -5.65
C SER A 56 6.72 -10.61 -5.99
N GLU A 57 7.66 -10.76 -6.93
CA GLU A 57 8.51 -9.66 -7.41
C GLU A 57 7.71 -8.48 -7.96
N ARG A 58 6.61 -8.78 -8.64
CA ARG A 58 5.74 -7.77 -9.21
C ARG A 58 5.02 -6.95 -8.15
N TRP A 59 4.52 -7.58 -7.08
CA TRP A 59 3.91 -6.87 -5.95
C TRP A 59 4.93 -6.08 -5.15
N VAL A 60 6.18 -6.56 -5.04
CA VAL A 60 7.29 -5.78 -4.47
C VAL A 60 7.54 -4.52 -5.31
N GLY A 61 7.68 -4.66 -6.63
CA GLY A 61 7.85 -3.53 -7.54
C GLY A 61 6.70 -2.53 -7.47
N LEU A 62 5.45 -3.02 -7.44
CA LEU A 62 4.27 -2.19 -7.26
C LEU A 62 4.33 -1.36 -5.97
N SER A 63 4.83 -1.95 -4.88
CA SER A 63 4.92 -1.28 -3.59
C SER A 63 5.93 -0.13 -3.59
N PHE A 64 7.06 -0.30 -4.30
CA PHE A 64 8.00 0.81 -4.53
C PHE A 64 7.40 1.90 -5.42
N SER A 65 6.66 1.55 -6.47
CA SER A 65 5.98 2.55 -7.31
C SER A 65 4.92 3.33 -6.53
N VAL A 66 4.21 2.68 -5.60
CA VAL A 66 3.26 3.35 -4.70
C VAL A 66 3.99 4.38 -3.83
N ASP A 67 5.11 3.98 -3.21
CA ASP A 67 5.94 4.86 -2.37
C ASP A 67 6.47 6.08 -3.13
N GLU A 68 6.99 5.87 -4.34
CA GLU A 68 7.46 6.95 -5.22
C GLU A 68 6.32 7.93 -5.58
N ILE A 69 5.14 7.42 -5.96
CA ILE A 69 3.98 8.25 -6.31
C ILE A 69 3.55 9.12 -5.14
N ILE A 70 3.53 8.56 -3.93
CA ILE A 70 3.15 9.28 -2.71
C ILE A 70 4.19 10.35 -2.38
N THR A 71 5.47 10.00 -2.42
CA THR A 71 6.58 10.92 -2.16
C THR A 71 6.54 12.12 -3.11
N ASN A 72 6.32 11.85 -4.39
CA ASN A 72 6.19 12.90 -5.41
C ASN A 72 4.94 13.76 -5.19
N ALA A 73 3.80 13.15 -4.85
CA ALA A 73 2.57 13.90 -4.58
C ALA A 73 2.72 14.83 -3.36
N ILE A 74 3.40 14.37 -2.29
CA ILE A 74 3.69 15.20 -1.12
C ILE A 74 4.62 16.36 -1.50
N ALA A 75 5.68 16.10 -2.26
CA ALA A 75 6.61 17.14 -2.69
C ALA A 75 5.92 18.22 -3.56
N GLU A 76 5.06 17.79 -4.48
CA GLU A 76 4.38 18.67 -5.44
C GLU A 76 3.20 19.46 -4.82
N TYR A 77 2.46 18.85 -3.89
CA TYR A 77 1.21 19.41 -3.34
C TYR A 77 1.26 19.67 -1.82
N SER A 78 2.46 19.83 -1.24
CA SER A 78 2.71 19.96 0.21
C SER A 78 1.84 20.99 0.95
N ILE A 79 1.37 22.03 0.27
CA ILE A 79 0.54 23.11 0.86
C ILE A 79 -0.93 22.70 0.99
N ASN A 80 -1.39 21.68 0.26
CA ASN A 80 -2.79 21.27 0.21
C ASN A 80 -2.92 19.74 0.30
N PRO A 81 -3.20 19.21 1.50
CA PRO A 81 -3.38 17.77 1.73
C PRO A 81 -4.45 17.13 0.83
N GLN A 82 -5.52 17.84 0.50
CA GLN A 82 -6.56 17.32 -0.39
C GLN A 82 -6.05 17.11 -1.83
N ASN A 83 -5.12 17.95 -2.29
CA ASN A 83 -4.49 17.77 -3.60
C ASN A 83 -3.54 16.56 -3.61
N ILE A 84 -2.80 16.32 -2.51
CA ILE A 84 -1.99 15.10 -2.33
C ILE A 84 -2.87 13.86 -2.47
N GLU A 85 -3.97 13.79 -1.71
CA GLU A 85 -4.87 12.63 -1.75
C GLU A 85 -5.50 12.42 -3.14
N THR A 86 -5.90 13.51 -3.80
CA THR A 86 -6.50 13.46 -5.14
C THR A 86 -5.52 12.92 -6.17
N GLU A 87 -4.27 13.39 -6.13
CA GLU A 87 -3.24 12.95 -7.06
C GLU A 87 -2.84 11.48 -6.82
N ILE A 88 -2.72 11.06 -5.55
CA ILE A 88 -2.49 9.65 -5.19
C ILE A 88 -3.59 8.77 -5.78
N ARG A 89 -4.87 9.11 -5.56
CA ARG A 89 -6.01 8.34 -6.08
C ARG A 89 -5.97 8.22 -7.60
N LYS A 90 -5.72 9.34 -8.27
CA LYS A 90 -5.66 9.42 -9.74
C LYS A 90 -4.55 8.56 -10.33
N LYS A 91 -3.34 8.60 -9.73
CA LYS A 91 -2.18 7.83 -10.22
C LYS A 91 -2.26 6.34 -9.86
N LEU A 92 -2.68 6.01 -8.63
CA LEU A 92 -2.69 4.63 -8.15
C LEU A 92 -3.85 3.80 -8.71
N LEU A 93 -5.00 4.40 -9.01
CA LEU A 93 -6.17 3.66 -9.49
C LEU A 93 -5.93 2.80 -10.74
N PRO A 94 -5.44 3.33 -11.87
CA PRO A 94 -5.21 2.51 -13.06
C PRO A 94 -4.15 1.43 -12.82
N MET A 95 -3.13 1.73 -12.00
CA MET A 95 -2.03 0.81 -11.68
C MET A 95 -2.52 -0.36 -10.84
N ILE A 96 -3.08 -0.09 -9.66
CA ILE A 96 -3.55 -1.12 -8.73
C ILE A 96 -4.69 -1.94 -9.36
N PHE A 97 -5.61 -1.30 -10.10
CA PHE A 97 -6.67 -2.03 -10.79
C PHE A 97 -6.12 -3.00 -11.85
N GLY A 98 -5.09 -2.60 -12.61
CA GLY A 98 -4.43 -3.46 -13.60
C GLY A 98 -3.77 -4.69 -12.97
N GLU A 99 -3.23 -4.53 -11.76
CA GLU A 99 -2.64 -5.61 -10.97
C GLU A 99 -3.70 -6.54 -10.38
N CYS A 100 -4.71 -5.98 -9.72
CA CYS A 100 -5.85 -6.70 -9.16
C CYS A 100 -6.55 -7.59 -10.21
N LYS A 101 -6.78 -7.05 -11.41
CA LYS A 101 -7.45 -7.79 -12.50
C LYS A 101 -6.72 -9.08 -12.87
N LYS A 102 -5.39 -9.10 -12.79
CA LYS A 102 -4.56 -10.26 -13.18
C LYS A 102 -4.59 -11.40 -12.17
N VAL A 103 -5.00 -11.11 -10.94
CA VAL A 103 -5.16 -12.09 -9.84
C VAL A 103 -6.63 -12.39 -9.53
N GLY A 104 -7.55 -12.05 -10.44
CA GLY A 104 -8.99 -12.28 -10.27
C GLY A 104 -9.69 -11.34 -9.29
N SER A 105 -9.00 -10.29 -8.81
CA SER A 105 -9.58 -9.24 -7.98
C SER A 105 -10.23 -8.13 -8.83
N GLY A 106 -11.17 -7.40 -8.26
CA GLY A 106 -12.00 -6.41 -8.95
C GLY A 106 -11.71 -4.95 -8.57
N MET A 107 -12.56 -4.06 -9.11
CA MET A 107 -12.49 -2.62 -8.89
C MET A 107 -12.69 -2.24 -7.41
N ASP A 108 -13.51 -2.99 -6.68
CA ASP A 108 -13.80 -2.71 -5.28
C ASP A 108 -12.59 -2.96 -4.40
N GLN A 109 -11.84 -4.04 -4.65
CA GLN A 109 -10.57 -4.32 -3.97
C GLN A 109 -9.54 -3.23 -4.26
N ALA A 110 -9.41 -2.83 -5.53
CA ALA A 110 -8.48 -1.77 -5.92
C ALA A 110 -8.79 -0.44 -5.21
N LYS A 111 -10.07 -0.04 -5.19
CA LYS A 111 -10.53 1.14 -4.46
C LYS A 111 -10.22 1.02 -2.97
N ALA A 112 -10.51 -0.13 -2.35
CA ALA A 112 -10.27 -0.33 -0.92
C ALA A 112 -8.77 -0.23 -0.56
N MET A 113 -7.88 -0.78 -1.39
CA MET A 113 -6.42 -0.63 -1.21
C MET A 113 -6.01 0.85 -1.28
N ILE A 114 -6.52 1.59 -2.27
CA ILE A 114 -6.18 3.01 -2.47
C ILE A 114 -6.70 3.86 -1.32
N GLU A 115 -7.96 3.66 -0.90
CA GLU A 115 -8.50 4.34 0.28
C GLU A 115 -7.62 4.10 1.50
N ARG A 116 -7.16 2.86 1.67
CA ARG A 116 -6.31 2.50 2.78
C ARG A 116 -4.97 3.24 2.73
N ILE A 117 -4.30 3.23 1.58
CA ILE A 117 -3.05 3.97 1.36
C ILE A 117 -3.25 5.47 1.65
N VAL A 118 -4.34 6.07 1.16
CA VAL A 118 -4.65 7.49 1.40
C VAL A 118 -4.85 7.78 2.89
N GLN A 119 -5.50 6.87 3.65
CA GLN A 119 -5.62 7.05 5.11
C GLN A 119 -4.26 7.06 5.80
N ILE A 120 -3.30 6.24 5.36
CA ILE A 120 -1.94 6.21 5.94
C ILE A 120 -1.26 7.55 5.70
N VAL A 121 -1.28 8.03 4.45
CA VAL A 121 -0.67 9.32 4.10
C VAL A 121 -1.29 10.45 4.93
N ARG A 122 -2.61 10.47 5.07
CA ARG A 122 -3.31 11.47 5.89
C ARG A 122 -2.87 11.44 7.36
N VAL A 123 -2.81 10.25 7.96
CA VAL A 123 -2.37 10.09 9.36
C VAL A 123 -0.90 10.50 9.52
N GLY A 124 -0.05 10.12 8.56
CA GLY A 124 1.36 10.53 8.53
C GLY A 124 1.50 12.05 8.51
N LEU A 125 0.82 12.73 7.58
CA LEU A 125 0.86 14.20 7.45
C LEU A 125 0.35 14.94 8.70
N ASN A 126 -0.61 14.35 9.43
CA ASN A 126 -1.13 14.95 10.67
C ASN A 126 -0.23 14.73 11.89
N ASN A 127 0.65 13.73 11.85
CA ASN A 127 1.58 13.39 12.92
C ASN A 127 3.02 13.89 12.64
N SER A 128 3.23 14.55 11.49
CA SER A 128 4.51 15.16 11.06
C SER A 128 4.66 16.58 11.60
#